data_AF-A0A435UCE5-F1
#
_entry.id   AF-A0A435UCE5-F1
#
_cell.length_a   1.000
_cell.length_b   1.000
_cell.length_c   1.000
_cell.angle_alpha   90.00
_cell.angle_beta   90.00
_cell.angle_gamma   90.00
#
_symmetry.space_group_name_H-M   'P 1'
#
loop_
_entity.id
_entity.type
_entity.pdbx_description
1 polymer ?
#
loop_
_entity_poly.entity_id
_entity_poly.type
_entity_poly.pdbx_seq_one_letter_code
_entity_poly.pdbx_strand_id
1 'polypeptide(L)' 'MFNRFILIAIFVPLAIILIALAVANRELVAFTLDPFNPGNPKLTLTLPLFIFLFLALAIGMIVGSLATWV' A
#
# COMPACT_ATOMS: atom_id res chain seq x y z
N MET A 1 -11.42 24.51 -15.50
CA MET A 1 -11.75 23.17 -16.05
C MET A 1 -10.50 22.36 -16.40
N PHE A 2 -9.46 22.95 -16.98
CA PHE A 2 -8.21 22.27 -17.35
C PHE A 2 -7.51 21.50 -16.21
N ASN A 3 -7.40 22.08 -15.00
CA ASN A 3 -6.80 21.37 -13.85
C ASN A 3 -7.52 20.08 -13.47
N ARG A 4 -8.86 20.03 -13.62
CA ARG A 4 -9.64 18.81 -13.38
C ARG A 4 -9.33 17.74 -14.42
N PHE A 5 -9.12 18.15 -15.68
CA PHE A 5 -8.76 17.25 -16.75
C PHE A 5 -7.38 16.63 -16.52
N ILE A 6 -6.38 17.43 -16.11
CA ILE A 6 -5.04 16.93 -15.76
C ILE A 6 -5.09 15.94 -14.59
N LEU A 7 -5.83 16.27 -13.54
CA LEU A 7 -6.00 15.38 -12.39
C LEU A 7 -6.57 14.03 -12.85
N ILE A 8 -7.66 14.03 -13.61
CA ILE A 8 -8.28 12.80 -14.13
C ILE A 8 -7.28 12.03 -15.00
N ALA A 9 -6.57 12.71 -15.90
CA ALA A 9 -5.61 12.09 -16.80
C ALA A 9 -4.45 11.39 -16.08
N ILE A 10 -4.08 11.83 -14.88
CA ILE A 10 -3.01 11.22 -14.07
C ILE A 10 -3.58 10.15 -13.13
N PHE A 11 -4.64 10.48 -12.38
CA PHE A 11 -5.16 9.60 -11.34
C PHE A 11 -5.90 8.39 -11.89
N VAL A 12 -6.58 8.50 -13.05
CA VAL A 12 -7.30 7.36 -13.63
C VAL A 12 -6.34 6.25 -14.06
N PRO A 13 -5.29 6.50 -14.86
CA PRO A 13 -4.31 5.45 -15.19
C PRO A 13 -3.63 4.88 -13.95
N LEU A 14 -3.27 5.72 -12.99
CA LEU A 14 -2.67 5.25 -11.73
C LEU A 14 -3.63 4.31 -10.98
N ALA A 15 -4.91 4.68 -10.86
CA ALA A 15 -5.92 3.83 -10.22
C ALA A 15 -6.07 2.48 -10.94
N ILE A 16 -6.06 2.47 -12.28
CA ILE A 16 -6.10 1.23 -13.07
C ILE A 16 -4.92 0.32 -12.72
N ILE A 17 -3.70 0.87 -12.65
CA ILE A 17 -2.50 0.10 -12.31
C ILE A 17 -2.61 -0.47 -10.89
N LEU A 18 -3.02 0.35 -9.91
CA LEU A 18 -3.16 -0.08 -8.52
C LEU A 18 -4.24 -1.16 -8.37
N ILE A 19 -5.37 -1.03 -9.07
CA ILE A 19 -6.43 -2.03 -9.07
C ILE A 19 -5.93 -3.33 -9.72
N ALA A 20 -5.26 -3.26 -10.87
CA ALA A 20 -4.71 -4.44 -11.52
C ALA A 20 -3.70 -5.17 -10.62
N LEU A 21 -2.82 -4.43 -9.93
CA LEU A 21 -1.90 -4.98 -8.94
C LEU A 21 -2.65 -5.67 -7.79
N ALA A 22 -3.71 -5.04 -7.26
CA ALA A 22 -4.51 -5.61 -6.18
C ALA A 22 -5.23 -6.89 -6.61
N VAL A 23 -5.83 -6.90 -7.80
CA VAL A 23 -6.50 -8.09 -8.36
C VAL A 23 -5.51 -9.23 -8.60
N ALA A 24 -4.33 -8.93 -9.16
CA ALA A 24 -3.28 -9.92 -9.40
C ALA A 24 -2.71 -10.51 -8.10
N ASN A 25 -2.67 -9.73 -7.02
CA ASN A 25 -2.10 -10.12 -5.72
C ASN A 25 -3.18 -10.30 -4.64
N ARG A 26 -4.36 -10.78 -5.02
CA ARG A 26 -5.51 -10.96 -4.12
C ARG A 26 -5.40 -12.18 -3.20
N GLU A 27 -4.45 -13.07 -3.47
CA GLU A 27 -4.22 -14.29 -2.68
C GLU A 27 -3.77 -13.95 -1.25
N LEU A 28 -4.23 -14.73 -0.28
CA LEU A 28 -3.87 -14.54 1.12
C LEU A 28 -2.41 -14.94 1.38
N VAL A 29 -1.65 -14.04 1.96
CA VAL A 29 -0.25 -14.26 2.33
C VAL A 29 -0.08 -14.00 3.83
N ALA A 30 0.55 -14.95 4.52
CA ALA A 30 0.95 -14.77 5.91
C ALA A 30 2.16 -13.84 5.97
N PHE A 31 2.03 -12.71 6.66
CA PHE A 31 3.09 -11.76 6.92
C PHE A 31 3.32 -11.64 8.43
N THR A 32 4.53 -12.00 8.88
CA THR A 32 4.92 -11.94 10.30
C THR A 32 5.60 -10.60 10.59
N LEU A 33 5.01 -9.82 11.49
CA LEU A 33 5.50 -8.53 11.98
C LEU A 33 6.51 -8.66 13.14
N ASP A 34 7.16 -9.81 13.26
CA ASP A 34 8.16 -10.10 14.29
C ASP A 34 9.50 -10.40 13.61
N PRO A 35 10.46 -9.44 13.62
CA PRO A 35 11.76 -9.64 13.00
C PRO A 35 12.69 -10.55 13.80
N PHE A 36 12.35 -10.87 15.05
CA PHE A 36 13.19 -11.64 15.96
C PHE A 36 12.70 -13.08 16.16
N ASN A 37 11.43 -13.35 15.88
CA ASN A 37 10.84 -14.68 15.97
C ASN A 37 9.96 -14.97 14.74
N PRO A 38 10.57 -15.46 13.63
CA PRO A 38 9.85 -15.83 12.42
C PRO A 38 8.78 -16.90 12.70
N GLY A 39 7.56 -16.68 12.18
CA GLY A 39 6.44 -17.59 12.40
C GLY A 39 5.69 -17.40 13.72
N ASN A 40 5.97 -16.34 14.49
CA ASN A 40 5.21 -16.01 15.70
C ASN A 40 3.71 -15.81 15.37
N PRO A 41 2.80 -16.68 15.84
CA PRO A 41 1.39 -16.62 15.46
C PRO A 41 0.67 -15.39 16.04
N LYS A 42 1.20 -14.77 17.10
CA LYS A 42 0.61 -13.56 17.71
C LYS A 42 0.84 -12.29 16.89
N LEU A 43 1.88 -12.28 16.05
CA LEU A 43 2.27 -11.14 15.22
C LEU A 43 2.21 -11.49 13.72
N THR A 44 1.51 -12.57 13.37
CA THR A 44 1.31 -12.95 11.97
C THR A 44 -0.08 -12.55 11.52
N LEU A 45 -0.14 -11.72 10.47
CA LEU A 45 -1.38 -11.31 9.82
C LEU A 45 -1.47 -12.00 8.46
N THR A 46 -2.62 -12.59 8.17
CA THR A 46 -2.87 -13.25 6.88
C THR A 46 -3.85 -12.39 6.09
N LEU A 47 -3.33 -11.65 5.12
CA LEU A 47 -4.08 -10.72 4.27
C LEU A 47 -3.52 -10.78 2.84
N PRO A 48 -4.26 -10.29 1.83
CA PRO A 48 -3.69 -10.14 0.50
C PRO A 48 -2.47 -9.20 0.47
N LEU A 49 -1.44 -9.56 -0.29
CA LEU A 49 -0.15 -8.84 -0.31
C LEU A 49 -0.31 -7.36 -0.63
N PHE A 50 -1.23 -7.00 -1.53
CA PHE A 50 -1.45 -5.61 -1.93
C PHE A 50 -1.86 -4.71 -0.76
N ILE A 51 -2.53 -5.25 0.27
CA ILE A 51 -2.94 -4.47 1.45
C ILE A 51 -1.70 -4.01 2.21
N PHE A 52 -0.73 -4.89 2.43
CA PHE A 52 0.52 -4.53 3.10
C PHE A 52 1.30 -3.47 2.31
N LEU A 53 1.37 -3.61 0.98
CA LEU A 53 2.04 -2.63 0.11
C LEU A 53 1.39 -1.25 0.18
N PHE A 54 0.06 -1.18 0.11
CA PHE A 54 -0.66 0.11 0.16
C PHE A 54 -0.58 0.75 1.55
N LEU A 55 -0.63 -0.05 2.62
CA LEU A 55 -0.41 0.46 3.98
C LEU A 55 1.01 1.00 4.16
N ALA A 56 2.03 0.28 3.67
CA ALA A 56 3.41 0.74 3.73
C ALA A 56 3.59 2.06 2.96
N LEU A 57 2.98 2.18 1.78
CA LEU A 57 3.01 3.42 1.00
C LEU A 57 2.28 4.56 1.72
N ALA A 58 1.09 4.32 2.27
CA ALA A 58 0.33 5.32 3.03
C ALA A 58 1.09 5.81 4.26
N ILE A 59 1.64 4.88 5.06
CA ILE A 59 2.47 5.20 6.23
C ILE A 59 3.71 5.98 5.79
N GLY A 60 4.39 5.54 4.73
CA GLY A 60 5.55 6.22 4.17
C GLY A 60 5.25 7.66 3.74
N MET A 61 4.10 7.90 3.09
CA MET A 61 3.66 9.26 2.74
C MET A 61 3.41 10.13 3.97
N ILE A 62 2.79 9.59 5.02
CA ILE A 62 2.55 10.31 6.27
C ILE A 62 3.89 10.66 6.94
N VAL A 63 4.79 9.67 7.09
CA VAL A 63 6.11 9.87 7.69
C VAL A 63 6.95 10.87 6.89
N GLY A 64 6.99 10.72 5.56
CA GLY A 64 7.74 11.62 4.67
C GLY A 64 7.18 13.05 4.68
N SER A 65 5.85 13.19 4.71
CA SER A 65 5.21 14.49 4.93
C SER A 65 5.69 15.08 6.24
N LEU A 66 5.46 14.41 7.38
CA LEU A 66 5.87 14.89 8.69
C LEU A 66 7.35 15.28 8.75
N ALA A 67 8.25 14.47 8.20
CA ALA A 67 9.68 14.73 8.16
C ALA A 67 10.05 15.98 7.33
N THR A 68 9.26 16.35 6.33
CA THR A 68 9.48 17.56 5.52
C THR A 68 9.10 18.84 6.29
N TRP A 69 8.22 18.74 7.29
CA TRP A 69 7.71 19.88 8.08
C TRP A 69 8.44 20.10 9.41
N VAL A 70 9.41 19.25 9.76
CA VAL A 70 10.30 19.40 10.92
C VAL A 70 11.59 20.06 10.48
#